data_AF-A0A2E7JPJ5-F1
#
_entry.id   AF-A0A2E7JPJ5-F1
#
_cell.length_a   1.000
_cell.length_b   1.000
_cell.length_c   1.000
_cell.angle_alpha   90.00
_cell.angle_beta   90.00
_cell.angle_gamma   90.00
#
_symmetry.space_group_name_H-M   'P 1'
#
loop_
_entity.id
_entity.type
_entity.pdbx_description
1 polymer ?
#
loop_
_entity_poly.entity_id
_entity_poly.type
_entity_poly.pdbx_seq_one_letter_code
_entity_poly.pdbx_strand_id
1 'polypeptide(L)'
;MLSHACGTTPQIERSVQNQYRLCYAKIMVDRHSHFSAKGILMPSDQDPRVPWYNPEGEVVVATKTNEKPHKGKVLAAVQAHADDIPFFCAGLCAKLIDEGYTAYLIQTTNDEKCGPGTMGETIAQNEREIEVLAAEIGFEQVIHLGYRNHFLDEAAPTELRARLVYLIRALKIDTITTFNPWGHWEENPDHTITGQAVEAARWMAGMGKDYPEQLVCGMQPHSVKDLYYWAMRPGQPFNTVVDIADYIDEKVASMSANKAQGPAGAHGRRLKERLAREGKRLPALGDDDEEADRQYIRLFGLQEYQRIGAPYGLAYAEAFYYMPPGGTFTGAMSGADIEAYIAKHAEDLP
;
A
#
# COMPACT_ATOMS: atom_id res chain seq x y z
N MET A 1 -19.52 -23.87 -57.74
CA MET A 1 -20.44 -22.71 -57.78
C MET A 1 -20.96 -22.50 -56.37
N LEU A 2 -20.79 -21.40 -55.66
CA LEU A 2 -20.38 -20.05 -56.02
C LEU A 2 -19.53 -19.50 -54.86
N SER A 3 -18.40 -18.90 -55.22
CA SER A 3 -17.74 -17.84 -54.47
C SER A 3 -18.70 -16.66 -54.30
N HIS A 4 -18.66 -15.95 -53.18
CA HIS A 4 -18.59 -14.48 -53.16
C HIS A 4 -17.85 -14.02 -51.90
N ALA A 5 -16.99 -13.04 -52.12
CA ALA A 5 -16.02 -12.47 -51.20
C ALA A 5 -16.53 -11.15 -50.61
N CYS A 6 -15.70 -10.57 -49.73
CA CYS A 6 -15.66 -9.17 -49.30
C CYS A 6 -16.68 -8.80 -48.19
N GLY A 7 -16.32 -8.10 -47.12
CA GLY A 7 -15.05 -7.46 -46.80
C GLY A 7 -15.06 -6.79 -45.44
N THR A 8 -13.85 -6.48 -44.97
CA THR A 8 -13.49 -5.35 -44.12
C THR A 8 -14.38 -4.99 -42.93
N THR A 9 -13.88 -5.26 -41.72
CA THR A 9 -14.04 -4.26 -40.63
C THR A 9 -12.78 -4.14 -39.74
N PRO A 10 -11.67 -3.59 -40.26
CA PRO A 10 -10.50 -3.27 -39.42
C PRO A 10 -10.75 -2.10 -38.46
N GLN A 11 -11.92 -1.45 -38.54
CA GLN A 11 -12.26 -0.26 -37.74
C GLN A 11 -12.84 -0.58 -36.35
N ILE A 12 -13.47 -1.74 -36.15
CA ILE A 12 -14.06 -2.09 -34.85
C ILE A 12 -12.97 -2.61 -33.89
N GLU A 13 -12.03 -3.43 -34.36
CA GLU A 13 -10.92 -3.90 -33.52
C GLU A 13 -9.97 -2.76 -33.11
N ARG A 14 -9.77 -1.75 -33.98
CA ARG A 14 -8.99 -0.55 -33.62
C ARG A 14 -9.74 0.41 -32.69
N SER A 15 -11.08 0.43 -32.67
CA SER A 15 -11.83 1.28 -31.74
C SER A 15 -11.88 0.68 -30.33
N VAL A 16 -11.94 -0.65 -30.21
CA VAL A 16 -11.95 -1.34 -28.91
C VAL A 16 -10.56 -1.33 -28.26
N GLN A 17 -9.47 -1.52 -29.02
CA GLN A 17 -8.11 -1.39 -28.47
C GLN A 17 -7.73 0.07 -28.11
N ASN A 18 -8.31 1.07 -28.79
CA ASN A 18 -8.12 2.48 -28.38
C ASN A 18 -9.01 2.91 -27.21
N GLN A 19 -10.11 2.22 -26.91
CA GLN A 19 -10.92 2.50 -25.71
C GLN A 19 -10.25 2.03 -24.42
N TYR A 20 -9.44 0.96 -24.44
CA TYR A 20 -8.66 0.53 -23.28
C TYR A 20 -7.42 1.41 -23.02
N ARG A 21 -6.91 2.13 -24.03
CA ARG A 21 -5.90 3.19 -23.84
C ARG A 21 -6.48 4.53 -23.38
N LEU A 22 -7.80 4.63 -23.23
CA LEU A 22 -8.49 5.89 -22.89
C LEU A 22 -9.15 5.90 -21.50
N CYS A 23 -8.94 4.88 -20.66
CA CYS A 23 -9.36 4.95 -19.25
C CYS A 23 -8.36 5.65 -18.33
N TYR A 24 -7.21 6.15 -18.83
CA TYR A 24 -6.21 6.84 -17.99
C TYR A 24 -5.67 8.18 -18.54
N ALA A 25 -6.28 8.77 -19.58
CA ALA A 25 -5.66 9.94 -20.25
C ALA A 25 -6.59 11.06 -20.72
N LYS A 26 -7.77 11.27 -20.13
CA LYS A 26 -8.62 12.39 -20.58
C LYS A 26 -9.50 13.04 -19.51
N ILE A 27 -8.89 13.66 -18.49
CA ILE A 27 -9.53 14.73 -17.71
C ILE A 27 -8.46 15.81 -17.36
N MET A 28 -8.79 17.07 -17.68
CA MET A 28 -8.16 18.35 -17.30
C MET A 28 -7.09 18.95 -18.23
N VAL A 29 -7.59 19.70 -19.22
CA VAL A 29 -6.97 20.95 -19.71
C VAL A 29 -7.35 22.06 -18.73
N ASP A 30 -6.40 22.95 -18.45
CA ASP A 30 -6.47 24.21 -17.70
C ASP A 30 -6.95 24.19 -16.24
N ARG A 31 -6.01 24.18 -15.29
CA ARG A 31 -6.18 24.81 -13.96
C ARG A 31 -4.84 25.36 -13.45
N HIS A 32 -4.87 26.61 -12.97
CA HIS A 32 -3.70 27.33 -12.45
C HIS A 32 -3.11 26.61 -11.23
N SER A 33 -1.89 26.14 -11.38
CA SER A 33 -1.03 25.65 -10.30
C SER A 33 -0.16 26.81 -9.82
N HIS A 34 0.02 26.93 -8.50
CA HIS A 34 0.95 27.88 -7.92
C HIS A 34 2.22 27.14 -7.50
N PHE A 35 3.38 27.75 -7.72
CA PHE A 35 4.67 27.18 -7.32
C PHE A 35 5.11 27.79 -5.99
N SER A 36 5.67 26.99 -5.09
CA SER A 36 6.35 27.52 -3.90
C SER A 36 7.59 28.31 -4.29
N ALA A 37 8.17 29.08 -3.35
CA ALA A 37 9.42 29.80 -3.56
C ALA A 37 10.61 28.88 -3.94
N LYS A 38 10.49 27.56 -3.77
CA LYS A 38 11.46 26.53 -4.19
C LYS A 38 11.08 25.80 -5.49
N GLY A 39 10.05 26.24 -6.20
CA GLY A 39 9.62 25.65 -7.48
C GLY A 39 8.85 24.33 -7.34
N ILE A 40 8.33 24.00 -6.14
CA ILE A 40 7.50 22.82 -5.91
C ILE A 40 6.06 23.17 -6.28
N LEU A 41 5.39 22.32 -7.06
CA LEU A 41 3.99 22.49 -7.42
C LEU A 41 3.12 22.39 -6.16
N MET A 42 2.40 23.46 -5.82
CA MET A 42 1.43 23.45 -4.73
C MET A 42 0.07 23.03 -5.28
N PRO A 43 -0.68 22.19 -4.53
CA PRO A 43 -1.99 21.75 -4.96
C PRO A 43 -2.99 22.91 -5.04
N SER A 44 -3.93 22.86 -5.98
CA SER A 44 -5.06 23.81 -6.00
C SER A 44 -6.17 23.32 -5.06
N ASP A 45 -6.77 24.25 -4.30
CA ASP A 45 -7.87 23.98 -3.37
C ASP A 45 -9.20 23.56 -4.05
N GLN A 46 -9.20 23.41 -5.38
CA GLN A 46 -10.40 23.17 -6.21
C GLN A 46 -10.29 21.94 -7.12
N ASP A 47 -9.34 21.03 -6.88
CA ASP A 47 -9.31 19.76 -7.61
C ASP A 47 -10.34 18.78 -7.00
N PRO A 48 -11.39 18.36 -7.73
CA PRO A 48 -12.42 17.46 -7.21
C PRO A 48 -11.92 16.03 -6.94
N ARG A 49 -10.65 15.73 -7.28
CA ARG A 49 -9.95 14.51 -6.89
C ARG A 49 -9.25 14.64 -5.54
N VAL A 50 -9.22 15.83 -4.94
CA VAL A 50 -8.66 16.04 -3.60
C VAL A 50 -9.49 15.21 -2.62
N PRO A 51 -8.89 14.21 -1.96
CA PRO A 51 -9.61 13.40 -1.02
C PRO A 51 -10.05 14.26 0.16
N TRP A 52 -11.36 14.33 0.40
CA TRP A 52 -11.85 14.58 1.76
C TRP A 52 -11.69 13.27 2.52
N TYR A 53 -10.50 13.05 3.09
CA TYR A 53 -10.34 12.01 4.09
C TYR A 53 -11.21 12.38 5.28
N ASN A 54 -12.07 11.46 5.73
CA ASN A 54 -12.95 11.71 6.86
C ASN A 54 -12.27 11.20 8.12
N PRO A 55 -11.80 12.09 9.02
CA PRO A 55 -11.29 11.65 10.31
C PRO A 55 -12.43 11.00 11.10
N GLU A 56 -12.17 9.83 11.67
CA GLU A 56 -13.06 9.12 12.58
C GLU A 56 -12.63 9.44 14.01
N GLY A 57 -13.30 10.42 14.62
CA GLY A 57 -13.00 10.88 15.97
C GLY A 57 -11.72 11.72 16.07
N GLU A 58 -11.06 11.66 17.22
CA GLU A 58 -9.79 12.36 17.45
C GLU A 58 -8.67 11.65 16.70
N VAL A 59 -7.98 12.38 15.82
CA VAL A 59 -6.87 11.85 15.04
C VAL A 59 -5.61 11.83 15.86
N VAL A 60 -5.00 10.65 15.97
CA VAL A 60 -3.68 10.48 16.59
C VAL A 60 -2.59 10.80 15.57
N VAL A 61 -1.69 11.70 15.92
CA VAL A 61 -0.49 11.98 15.10
C VAL A 61 0.68 11.16 15.61
N ALA A 62 1.10 10.17 14.84
CA ALA A 62 2.24 9.31 15.14
C ALA A 62 3.53 9.91 14.56
N THR A 63 4.46 10.28 15.44
CA THR A 63 5.78 10.83 15.08
C THR A 63 6.89 9.83 15.38
N LYS A 64 8.08 10.09 14.84
CA LYS A 64 9.27 9.27 15.09
C LYS A 64 9.61 9.18 16.58
N THR A 65 9.98 8.00 17.04
CA THR A 65 10.52 7.77 18.38
C THR A 65 11.93 7.20 18.31
N ASN A 66 12.81 7.61 19.23
CA ASN A 66 14.20 7.13 19.27
C ASN A 66 14.40 5.87 20.13
N GLU A 67 13.38 5.45 20.88
CA GLU A 67 13.49 4.41 21.92
C GLU A 67 13.29 2.98 21.39
N LYS A 68 13.08 2.83 20.08
CA LYS A 68 12.80 1.55 19.40
C LYS A 68 11.74 0.70 20.14
N PRO A 69 10.53 1.24 20.35
CA PRO A 69 9.47 0.60 21.15
C PRO A 69 8.96 -0.72 20.57
N HIS A 70 9.34 -1.06 19.35
CA HIS A 70 8.87 -2.24 18.64
C HIS A 70 9.94 -3.32 18.49
N LYS A 71 11.07 -3.17 19.18
CA LYS A 71 12.15 -4.17 19.19
C LYS A 71 11.61 -5.57 19.53
N GLY A 72 11.86 -6.51 18.61
CA GLY A 72 11.47 -7.91 18.76
C GLY A 72 10.03 -8.23 18.34
N LYS A 73 9.28 -7.23 17.87
CA LYS A 73 7.98 -7.44 17.22
C LYS A 73 8.13 -7.70 15.72
N VAL A 74 7.13 -8.34 15.13
CA VAL A 74 7.10 -8.63 13.68
C VAL A 74 5.98 -7.87 12.98
N LEU A 75 6.33 -7.17 11.88
CA LEU A 75 5.42 -6.46 10.99
C LEU A 75 5.22 -7.25 9.70
N ALA A 76 3.99 -7.31 9.21
CA ALA A 76 3.72 -7.70 7.83
C ALA A 76 2.97 -6.59 7.08
N ALA A 77 3.54 -6.15 5.97
CA ALA A 77 2.86 -5.31 5.00
C ALA A 77 2.31 -6.22 3.89
N VAL A 78 0.98 -6.23 3.72
CA VAL A 78 0.31 -7.11 2.75
C VAL A 78 -0.24 -6.27 1.61
N GLN A 79 0.19 -6.57 0.39
CA GLN A 79 -0.24 -5.86 -0.83
C GLN A 79 -0.75 -6.80 -1.91
N ALA A 80 -1.54 -6.24 -2.82
CA ALA A 80 -2.04 -6.98 -3.97
C ALA A 80 -1.10 -6.85 -5.18
N HIS A 81 -0.51 -5.67 -5.37
CA HIS A 81 0.32 -5.27 -6.50
C HIS A 81 1.59 -4.58 -5.99
N ALA A 82 2.67 -4.64 -6.77
CA ALA A 82 3.99 -4.13 -6.40
C ALA A 82 4.02 -2.66 -5.94
N ASP A 83 3.08 -1.84 -6.42
CA ASP A 83 3.05 -0.39 -6.20
C ASP A 83 2.21 0.07 -5.01
N ASP A 84 1.44 -0.82 -4.40
CA ASP A 84 0.58 -0.50 -3.27
C ASP A 84 1.36 0.01 -2.05
N ILE A 85 2.36 -0.74 -1.56
CA ILE A 85 3.16 -0.31 -0.39
C ILE A 85 3.88 1.02 -0.64
N PRO A 86 4.62 1.21 -1.75
CA PRO A 86 5.23 2.49 -2.10
C PRO A 86 4.26 3.66 -2.02
N PHE A 87 3.03 3.48 -2.51
CA PHE A 87 2.05 4.56 -2.49
C PHE A 87 1.40 4.74 -1.12
N PHE A 88 1.02 3.66 -0.43
CA PHE A 88 0.10 3.77 0.70
C PHE A 88 0.76 3.74 2.07
N CYS A 89 1.90 3.06 2.23
CA CYS A 89 2.45 2.84 3.57
C CYS A 89 3.98 2.71 3.67
N ALA A 90 4.74 3.05 2.61
CA ALA A 90 6.20 2.92 2.65
C ALA A 90 6.83 3.78 3.77
N GLY A 91 6.31 4.98 4.03
CA GLY A 91 6.79 5.82 5.11
C GLY A 91 6.50 5.22 6.50
N LEU A 92 5.28 4.70 6.70
CA LEU A 92 4.92 3.93 7.89
C LEU A 92 5.84 2.71 8.07
N CYS A 93 6.06 1.92 7.03
CA CYS A 93 6.88 0.71 7.11
C CYS A 93 8.33 1.04 7.51
N ALA A 94 8.96 2.00 6.82
CA ALA A 94 10.31 2.45 7.14
C ALA A 94 10.42 2.96 8.59
N LYS A 95 9.43 3.74 9.04
CA LYS A 95 9.36 4.21 10.43
C LYS A 95 9.29 3.05 11.44
N LEU A 96 8.38 2.10 11.21
CA LEU A 96 8.20 0.96 12.12
C LEU A 96 9.46 0.08 12.15
N ILE A 97 10.14 -0.09 11.03
CA ILE A 97 11.43 -0.79 10.95
C ILE A 97 12.51 -0.05 11.74
N ASP A 98 12.64 1.28 11.61
CA ASP A 98 13.59 2.08 12.41
C ASP A 98 13.30 1.91 13.93
N GLU A 99 12.02 1.84 14.29
CA GLU A 99 11.53 1.62 15.64
C GLU A 99 11.67 0.17 16.14
N GLY A 100 12.26 -0.72 15.35
CA GLY A 100 12.76 -2.02 15.78
C GLY A 100 11.93 -3.23 15.35
N TYR A 101 10.93 -3.07 14.49
CA TYR A 101 10.25 -4.21 13.87
C TYR A 101 11.19 -5.00 12.97
N THR A 102 11.05 -6.34 12.96
CA THR A 102 11.41 -7.14 11.79
C THR A 102 10.22 -7.16 10.85
N ALA A 103 10.39 -6.76 9.60
CA ALA A 103 9.28 -6.57 8.68
C ALA A 103 9.33 -7.52 7.49
N TYR A 104 8.17 -8.02 7.07
CA TYR A 104 7.99 -8.85 5.89
C TYR A 104 7.00 -8.22 4.92
N LEU A 105 7.28 -8.32 3.63
CA LEU A 105 6.37 -7.94 2.56
C LEU A 105 5.65 -9.19 2.06
N ILE A 106 4.31 -9.22 2.10
CA ILE A 106 3.50 -10.31 1.55
C ILE A 106 2.77 -9.80 0.31
N GLN A 107 3.14 -10.35 -0.85
CA GLN A 107 2.58 -10.01 -2.15
C GLN A 107 1.52 -11.05 -2.52
N THR A 108 0.26 -10.67 -2.66
CA THR A 108 -0.80 -11.65 -3.00
C THR A 108 -0.75 -12.02 -4.49
N THR A 109 -0.69 -11.06 -5.41
CA THR A 109 -0.72 -11.35 -6.85
C THR A 109 0.67 -11.34 -7.51
N ASN A 110 0.78 -11.94 -8.69
CA ASN A 110 2.00 -12.04 -9.49
C ASN A 110 2.20 -10.87 -10.48
N ASP A 111 1.30 -9.89 -10.47
CA ASP A 111 1.34 -8.72 -11.35
C ASP A 111 1.40 -9.00 -12.86
N GLU A 112 0.89 -10.15 -13.30
CA GLU A 112 0.96 -10.61 -14.69
C GLU A 112 0.31 -9.69 -15.75
N LYS A 113 -0.42 -8.65 -15.32
CA LYS A 113 -1.11 -7.67 -16.18
C LYS A 113 -0.42 -6.30 -16.24
N CYS A 114 0.56 -6.02 -15.38
CA CYS A 114 1.13 -4.69 -15.18
C CYS A 114 2.62 -4.66 -15.53
N GLY A 115 2.93 -4.42 -16.80
CA GLY A 115 4.31 -4.27 -17.28
C GLY A 115 4.45 -4.41 -18.79
N PRO A 116 5.62 -4.06 -19.35
CA PRO A 116 5.92 -4.25 -20.76
C PRO A 116 6.20 -5.73 -21.09
N GLY A 117 6.04 -6.10 -22.37
CA GLY A 117 6.40 -7.43 -22.85
C GLY A 117 5.28 -8.47 -22.68
N THR A 118 5.68 -9.73 -22.54
CA THR A 118 4.77 -10.87 -22.29
C THR A 118 4.43 -10.99 -20.81
N MET A 119 3.36 -11.72 -20.47
CA MET A 119 2.97 -11.95 -19.07
C MET A 119 4.10 -12.55 -18.22
N GLY A 120 4.86 -13.50 -18.76
CA GLY A 120 5.98 -14.11 -18.03
C GLY A 120 7.15 -13.17 -17.81
N GLU A 121 7.47 -12.31 -18.78
CA GLU A 121 8.48 -11.26 -18.63
C GLU A 121 8.03 -10.23 -17.59
N THR A 122 6.76 -9.83 -17.62
CA THR A 122 6.15 -8.93 -16.64
C THR A 122 6.23 -9.49 -15.22
N ILE A 123 5.87 -10.76 -15.00
CA ILE A 123 5.99 -11.40 -13.68
C ILE A 123 7.44 -11.37 -13.20
N ALA A 124 8.37 -11.86 -14.02
CA ALA A 124 9.79 -11.93 -13.65
C ALA A 124 10.42 -10.54 -13.42
N GLN A 125 9.93 -9.52 -14.11
CA GLN A 125 10.36 -8.14 -13.89
C GLN A 125 9.82 -7.59 -12.56
N ASN A 126 8.52 -7.73 -12.30
CA ASN A 126 7.89 -7.28 -11.05
C ASN A 126 8.52 -7.96 -9.83
N GLU A 127 8.80 -9.27 -9.88
CA GLU A 127 9.48 -9.97 -8.77
C GLU A 127 10.85 -9.33 -8.45
N ARG A 128 11.66 -8.99 -9.46
CA ARG A 128 12.95 -8.32 -9.23
C ARG A 128 12.79 -6.90 -8.68
N GLU A 129 11.79 -6.17 -9.15
CA GLU A 129 11.53 -4.80 -8.72
C GLU A 129 11.03 -4.74 -7.28
N ILE A 130 10.16 -5.68 -6.88
CA ILE A 130 9.68 -5.80 -5.50
C ILE A 130 10.84 -6.12 -4.55
N GLU A 131 11.81 -6.94 -4.94
CA GLU A 131 13.00 -7.20 -4.10
C GLU A 131 13.85 -5.93 -3.89
N VAL A 132 14.00 -5.09 -4.92
CA VAL A 132 14.70 -3.79 -4.80
C VAL A 132 13.92 -2.85 -3.89
N LEU A 133 12.61 -2.74 -4.10
CA LEU A 133 11.68 -1.97 -3.28
C LEU A 133 11.77 -2.40 -1.80
N ALA A 134 11.75 -3.70 -1.56
CA ALA A 134 11.81 -4.28 -0.22
C ALA A 134 13.11 -3.90 0.49
N ALA A 135 14.23 -3.97 -0.21
CA ALA A 135 15.54 -3.56 0.30
C ALA A 135 15.62 -2.06 0.60
N GLU A 136 15.05 -1.20 -0.25
CA GLU A 136 15.04 0.27 -0.06
C GLU A 136 14.23 0.69 1.18
N ILE A 137 13.16 -0.04 1.53
CA ILE A 137 12.37 0.21 2.76
C ILE A 137 12.97 -0.49 3.99
N GLY A 138 13.72 -1.58 3.79
CA GLY A 138 14.34 -2.37 4.86
C GLY A 138 13.54 -3.60 5.31
N PHE A 139 12.70 -4.17 4.44
CA PHE A 139 12.06 -5.45 4.69
C PHE A 139 13.08 -6.59 4.70
N GLU A 140 12.91 -7.56 5.60
CA GLU A 140 13.77 -8.74 5.71
C GLU A 140 13.58 -9.70 4.52
N GLN A 141 12.33 -9.85 4.07
CA GLN A 141 11.98 -10.79 3.01
C GLN A 141 10.66 -10.42 2.33
N VAL A 142 10.60 -10.72 1.03
CA VAL A 142 9.38 -10.75 0.21
C VAL A 142 8.80 -12.16 0.15
N ILE A 143 7.50 -12.29 0.38
CA ILE A 143 6.75 -13.55 0.31
C ILE A 143 5.71 -13.43 -0.80
N HIS A 144 5.97 -14.10 -1.92
CA HIS A 144 5.04 -14.14 -3.05
C HIS A 144 4.01 -15.26 -2.88
N LEU A 145 2.73 -14.93 -2.87
CA LEU A 145 1.66 -15.93 -2.88
C LEU A 145 1.32 -16.42 -4.29
N GLY A 146 1.56 -15.59 -5.31
CA GLY A 146 1.56 -15.96 -6.73
C GLY A 146 0.17 -16.04 -7.38
N TYR A 147 -0.87 -15.45 -6.79
CA TYR A 147 -2.19 -15.40 -7.41
C TYR A 147 -2.19 -14.53 -8.66
N ARG A 148 -3.19 -14.71 -9.53
CA ARG A 148 -3.25 -14.00 -10.80
C ARG A 148 -3.79 -12.58 -10.60
N ASN A 149 -3.04 -11.58 -11.06
CA ASN A 149 -3.47 -10.18 -11.06
C ASN A 149 -4.79 -10.01 -11.88
N HIS A 150 -5.73 -9.27 -11.31
CA HIS A 150 -7.13 -9.04 -11.71
C HIS A 150 -8.04 -10.28 -11.63
N PHE A 151 -7.58 -11.36 -11.00
CA PHE A 151 -8.29 -12.63 -10.89
C PHE A 151 -8.10 -13.23 -9.49
N LEU A 152 -7.82 -12.42 -8.46
CA LEU A 152 -7.64 -12.93 -7.11
C LEU A 152 -8.94 -13.56 -6.56
N ASP A 153 -10.09 -13.15 -7.07
CA ASP A 153 -11.40 -13.73 -6.78
C ASP A 153 -11.63 -15.13 -7.40
N GLU A 154 -10.76 -15.59 -8.32
CA GLU A 154 -10.72 -17.01 -8.74
C GLU A 154 -10.14 -17.92 -7.63
N ALA A 155 -9.32 -17.36 -6.74
CA ALA A 155 -8.74 -18.14 -5.65
C ALA A 155 -9.82 -18.55 -4.65
N ALA A 156 -9.77 -19.79 -4.17
CA ALA A 156 -10.68 -20.22 -3.13
C ALA A 156 -10.46 -19.36 -1.86
N PRO A 157 -11.47 -18.64 -1.34
CA PRO A 157 -11.26 -17.75 -0.20
C PRO A 157 -10.70 -18.46 1.05
N THR A 158 -10.97 -19.76 1.19
CA THR A 158 -10.42 -20.62 2.25
C THR A 158 -8.92 -20.87 2.09
N GLU A 159 -8.40 -20.95 0.87
CA GLU A 159 -6.99 -21.26 0.60
C GLU A 159 -6.11 -20.03 0.85
N LEU A 160 -6.49 -18.86 0.32
CA LEU A 160 -5.80 -17.60 0.61
C LEU A 160 -5.78 -17.32 2.12
N ARG A 161 -6.92 -17.50 2.80
CA ARG A 161 -7.01 -17.35 4.25
C ARG A 161 -6.13 -18.35 5.00
N ALA A 162 -6.09 -19.62 4.58
CA ALA A 162 -5.24 -20.64 5.21
C ALA A 162 -3.75 -20.29 5.12
N ARG A 163 -3.29 -19.80 3.96
CA ARG A 163 -1.90 -19.37 3.74
C ARG A 163 -1.54 -18.15 4.57
N LEU A 164 -2.43 -17.17 4.67
CA LEU A 164 -2.22 -16.00 5.53
C LEU A 164 -2.18 -16.39 7.01
N VAL A 165 -3.08 -17.27 7.48
CA VAL A 165 -3.05 -17.79 8.87
C VAL A 165 -1.75 -18.53 9.16
N TYR A 166 -1.28 -19.33 8.20
CA TYR A 166 0.01 -20.01 8.31
C TYR A 166 1.15 -19.00 8.49
N LEU A 167 1.22 -17.96 7.66
CA LEU A 167 2.27 -16.94 7.74
C LEU A 167 2.22 -16.17 9.08
N ILE A 168 1.03 -15.77 9.54
CA ILE A 168 0.84 -15.12 10.85
C ILE A 168 1.39 -15.98 11.99
N ARG A 169 1.07 -17.28 11.99
CA ARG A 169 1.51 -18.20 13.05
C ARG A 169 2.99 -18.56 12.97
N ALA A 170 3.52 -18.71 11.75
CA ALA A 170 4.92 -19.07 11.48
C ALA A 170 5.86 -17.93 11.86
N LEU A 171 5.56 -16.72 11.39
CA LEU A 171 6.39 -15.54 11.56
C LEU A 171 6.12 -14.80 12.87
N LYS A 172 5.07 -15.16 13.61
CA LYS A 172 4.63 -14.48 14.83
C LYS A 172 4.35 -12.99 14.58
N ILE A 173 3.53 -12.72 13.57
CA ILE A 173 3.18 -11.36 13.15
C ILE A 173 2.37 -10.64 14.25
N ASP A 174 2.97 -9.63 14.87
CA ASP A 174 2.31 -8.78 15.86
C ASP A 174 1.47 -7.68 15.22
N THR A 175 1.90 -7.17 14.06
CA THR A 175 1.33 -5.99 13.41
C THR A 175 1.14 -6.23 11.92
N ILE A 176 -0.01 -5.83 11.39
CA ILE A 176 -0.29 -5.88 9.95
C ILE A 176 -0.61 -4.49 9.41
N THR A 177 -0.19 -4.19 8.19
CA THR A 177 -0.72 -3.08 7.39
C THR A 177 -1.20 -3.58 6.03
N THR A 178 -2.41 -3.16 5.62
CA THR A 178 -3.10 -3.66 4.40
C THR A 178 -4.25 -2.73 4.00
N PHE A 179 -4.94 -3.06 2.91
CA PHE A 179 -6.20 -2.46 2.48
C PHE A 179 -7.31 -2.49 3.55
N ASN A 180 -8.13 -1.44 3.57
CA ASN A 180 -9.38 -1.40 4.32
C ASN A 180 -10.46 -2.31 3.67
N PRO A 181 -10.93 -3.40 4.31
CA PRO A 181 -11.90 -4.33 3.71
C PRO A 181 -13.29 -3.73 3.47
N TRP A 182 -13.58 -2.56 4.06
CA TRP A 182 -14.80 -1.78 3.84
C TRP A 182 -14.48 -0.38 3.28
N GLY A 183 -13.33 -0.22 2.64
CA GLY A 183 -12.93 1.02 1.98
C GLY A 183 -13.90 1.39 0.85
N HIS A 184 -14.68 2.45 1.04
CA HIS A 184 -15.52 2.99 -0.01
C HIS A 184 -14.69 3.39 -1.24
N TRP A 185 -15.29 3.22 -2.43
CA TRP A 185 -14.70 3.57 -3.73
C TRP A 185 -13.43 2.80 -4.10
N GLU A 186 -13.12 1.69 -3.41
CA GLU A 186 -12.15 0.74 -3.96
C GLU A 186 -12.73 0.09 -5.22
N GLU A 187 -12.02 0.26 -6.32
CA GLU A 187 -12.42 -0.22 -7.65
C GLU A 187 -11.64 -1.47 -8.07
N ASN A 188 -10.49 -1.73 -7.43
CA ASN A 188 -9.67 -2.88 -7.72
C ASN A 188 -10.17 -4.10 -6.91
N PRO A 189 -10.61 -5.18 -7.58
CA PRO A 189 -11.11 -6.37 -6.89
C PRO A 189 -10.03 -7.03 -6.01
N ASP A 190 -8.77 -7.03 -6.45
CA ASP A 190 -7.68 -7.70 -5.73
C ASP A 190 -7.37 -6.99 -4.41
N HIS A 191 -7.56 -5.67 -4.33
CA HIS A 191 -7.44 -4.90 -3.09
C HIS A 191 -8.52 -5.32 -2.08
N THR A 192 -9.77 -5.42 -2.57
CA THR A 192 -10.92 -5.81 -1.75
C THR A 192 -10.73 -7.22 -1.20
N ILE A 193 -10.37 -8.18 -2.06
CA ILE A 193 -10.16 -9.58 -1.66
C ILE A 193 -8.96 -9.72 -0.72
N THR A 194 -7.87 -9.00 -0.97
CA THR A 194 -6.70 -9.00 -0.08
C THR A 194 -7.06 -8.47 1.31
N GLY A 195 -7.71 -7.31 1.40
CA GLY A 195 -8.15 -6.73 2.69
C GLY A 195 -9.07 -7.66 3.48
N GLN A 196 -10.07 -8.25 2.81
CA GLN A 196 -11.00 -9.19 3.44
C GLN A 196 -10.30 -10.47 3.93
N ALA A 197 -9.40 -11.02 3.12
CA ALA A 197 -8.68 -12.24 3.48
C ALA A 197 -7.72 -12.01 4.65
N VAL A 198 -7.04 -10.86 4.69
CA VAL A 198 -6.16 -10.48 5.79
C VAL A 198 -6.93 -10.31 7.09
N GLU A 199 -8.06 -9.60 7.09
CA GLU A 199 -8.86 -9.42 8.32
C GLU A 199 -9.41 -10.76 8.84
N ALA A 200 -9.91 -11.61 7.94
CA ALA A 200 -10.38 -12.94 8.31
C ALA A 200 -9.24 -13.83 8.83
N ALA A 201 -8.06 -13.78 8.21
CA ALA A 201 -6.89 -14.54 8.66
C ALA A 201 -6.39 -14.06 10.03
N ARG A 202 -6.32 -12.75 10.23
CA ARG A 202 -5.98 -12.13 11.52
C ARG A 202 -6.89 -12.63 12.64
N TRP A 203 -8.21 -12.64 12.42
CA TRP A 203 -9.17 -13.12 13.41
C TRP A 203 -8.94 -14.60 13.76
N MET A 204 -8.74 -15.46 12.76
CA MET A 204 -8.64 -16.91 12.95
C MET A 204 -7.26 -17.37 13.43
N ALA A 205 -6.20 -16.63 13.16
CA ALA A 205 -4.83 -17.05 13.51
C ALA A 205 -4.61 -17.21 15.02
N GLY A 206 -5.32 -16.43 15.84
CA GLY A 206 -5.32 -16.50 17.30
C GLY A 206 -6.16 -17.63 17.90
N MET A 207 -6.95 -18.35 17.10
CA MET A 207 -7.89 -19.37 17.58
C MET A 207 -7.27 -20.76 17.61
N GLY A 208 -7.47 -21.50 18.70
CA GLY A 208 -6.90 -22.84 18.91
C GLY A 208 -7.67 -24.00 18.26
N LYS A 209 -8.74 -23.73 17.51
CA LYS A 209 -9.54 -24.75 16.81
C LYS A 209 -9.54 -24.58 15.29
N ASP A 210 -9.10 -23.42 14.81
CA ASP A 210 -9.04 -23.10 13.39
C ASP A 210 -7.74 -23.64 12.77
N TYR A 211 -7.87 -24.24 11.58
CA TYR A 211 -6.78 -24.88 10.84
C TYR A 211 -6.02 -25.91 11.70
N PRO A 212 -6.70 -26.96 12.20
CA PRO A 212 -6.11 -27.95 13.10
C PRO A 212 -4.89 -28.65 12.49
N GLU A 213 -4.82 -28.78 11.18
CA GLU A 213 -3.66 -29.30 10.46
C GLU A 213 -2.38 -28.49 10.72
N GLN A 214 -2.47 -27.17 10.90
CA GLN A 214 -1.32 -26.34 11.25
C GLN A 214 -0.90 -26.56 12.71
N LEU A 215 -1.88 -26.73 13.60
CA LEU A 215 -1.65 -26.97 15.03
C LEU A 215 -0.99 -28.34 15.26
N VAL A 216 -1.43 -29.36 14.53
CA VAL A 216 -0.81 -30.70 14.54
C VAL A 216 0.64 -30.65 14.06
N CYS A 217 0.98 -29.75 13.14
CA CYS A 217 2.36 -29.47 12.72
C CYS A 217 3.17 -28.64 13.75
N GLY A 218 2.66 -28.43 14.96
CA GLY A 218 3.36 -27.76 16.06
C GLY A 218 3.21 -26.23 16.07
N MET A 219 2.48 -25.64 15.12
CA MET A 219 2.20 -24.21 15.17
C MET A 219 1.32 -23.88 16.36
N GLN A 220 1.61 -22.76 17.01
CA GLN A 220 0.79 -22.22 18.09
C GLN A 220 -0.09 -21.10 17.56
N PRO A 221 -1.32 -20.94 18.08
CA PRO A 221 -2.13 -19.77 17.80
C PRO A 221 -1.34 -18.48 18.08
N HIS A 222 -1.55 -17.48 17.24
CA HIS A 222 -0.87 -16.20 17.37
C HIS A 222 -1.81 -15.07 16.93
N SER A 223 -2.11 -14.16 17.85
CA SER A 223 -3.01 -13.04 17.60
C SER A 223 -2.22 -11.81 17.19
N VAL A 224 -2.54 -11.27 16.02
CA VAL A 224 -2.08 -9.95 15.58
C VAL A 224 -2.74 -8.89 16.47
N LYS A 225 -1.92 -8.03 17.08
CA LYS A 225 -2.36 -7.05 18.08
C LYS A 225 -2.71 -5.71 17.45
N ASP A 226 -1.90 -5.28 16.47
CA ASP A 226 -1.98 -3.96 15.87
C ASP A 226 -2.33 -4.08 14.37
N LEU A 227 -3.22 -3.23 13.86
CA LEU A 227 -3.63 -3.27 12.45
C LEU A 227 -3.79 -1.85 11.88
N TYR A 228 -3.14 -1.59 10.75
CA TYR A 228 -3.21 -0.32 10.03
C TYR A 228 -3.86 -0.52 8.67
N TYR A 229 -5.09 -0.03 8.51
CA TYR A 229 -5.74 0.03 7.20
C TYR A 229 -5.37 1.30 6.45
N TRP A 230 -5.05 1.17 5.17
CA TRP A 230 -4.73 2.29 4.31
C TRP A 230 -5.98 3.13 3.99
N ALA A 231 -5.86 4.46 4.07
CA ALA A 231 -6.87 5.38 3.56
C ALA A 231 -6.48 5.83 2.13
N MET A 232 -6.93 5.09 1.12
CA MET A 232 -6.41 5.23 -0.25
C MET A 232 -7.30 6.08 -1.16
N ARG A 233 -8.57 6.22 -0.81
CA ARG A 233 -9.59 6.89 -1.64
C ARG A 233 -10.32 7.99 -0.86
N PRO A 234 -10.84 9.02 -1.54
CA PRO A 234 -11.70 10.03 -0.94
C PRO A 234 -12.85 9.41 -0.14
N GLY A 235 -13.10 9.94 1.06
CA GLY A 235 -14.18 9.49 1.95
C GLY A 235 -13.90 8.22 2.75
N GLN A 236 -12.75 7.55 2.55
CA GLN A 236 -12.36 6.46 3.44
C GLN A 236 -11.99 7.00 4.84
N PRO A 237 -12.38 6.28 5.90
CA PRO A 237 -12.12 6.71 7.27
C PRO A 237 -10.63 6.57 7.63
N PHE A 238 -10.15 7.44 8.51
CA PHE A 238 -8.84 7.31 9.15
C PHE A 238 -8.92 7.87 10.57
N ASN A 239 -8.09 7.38 11.48
CA ASN A 239 -8.00 7.88 12.86
C ASN A 239 -6.54 8.11 13.31
N THR A 240 -5.59 7.83 12.43
CA THR A 240 -4.16 7.99 12.68
C THR A 240 -3.50 8.63 11.46
N VAL A 241 -2.63 9.59 11.70
CA VAL A 241 -1.77 10.21 10.69
C VAL A 241 -0.32 10.02 11.12
N VAL A 242 0.50 9.52 10.22
CA VAL A 242 1.90 9.19 10.48
C VAL A 242 2.77 10.23 9.81
N ASP A 243 3.62 10.91 10.57
CA ASP A 243 4.67 11.77 10.02
C ASP A 243 5.73 10.89 9.34
N ILE A 244 5.95 11.13 8.05
CA ILE A 244 6.89 10.37 7.22
C ILE A 244 8.00 11.25 6.66
N ALA A 245 8.17 12.48 7.16
CA ALA A 245 9.17 13.42 6.64
C ALA A 245 10.60 12.85 6.73
N ASP A 246 10.91 12.16 7.84
CA ASP A 246 12.21 11.51 8.06
C ASP A 246 12.43 10.26 7.20
N TYR A 247 11.39 9.73 6.54
CA TYR A 247 11.41 8.49 5.76
C TYR A 247 11.00 8.70 4.29
N ILE A 248 11.05 9.95 3.84
CA ILE A 248 10.63 10.33 2.49
C ILE A 248 11.58 9.79 1.42
N ASP A 249 12.83 9.52 1.78
CA ASP A 249 13.84 9.04 0.84
C ASP A 249 13.62 7.55 0.52
N GLU A 250 13.33 6.73 1.53
CA GLU A 250 12.92 5.33 1.38
C GLU A 250 11.63 5.22 0.56
N LYS A 251 10.65 6.08 0.82
CA LYS A 251 9.42 6.14 0.03
C LYS A 251 9.67 6.50 -1.43
N VAL A 252 10.51 7.51 -1.70
CA VAL A 252 10.85 7.89 -3.07
C VAL A 252 11.64 6.79 -3.78
N ALA A 253 12.57 6.14 -3.09
CA ALA A 253 13.35 5.04 -3.65
C ALA A 253 12.46 3.83 -3.97
N SER A 254 11.53 3.49 -3.09
CA SER A 254 10.57 2.39 -3.28
C SER A 254 9.60 2.67 -4.44
N MET A 255 9.09 3.91 -4.57
CA MET A 255 8.31 4.35 -5.73
C MET A 255 9.13 4.31 -7.03
N SER A 256 10.43 4.61 -6.96
CA SER A 256 11.32 4.55 -8.13
C SER A 256 11.59 3.11 -8.57
N ALA A 257 11.67 2.14 -7.64
CA ALA A 257 11.96 0.74 -7.95
C ALA A 257 10.94 0.08 -8.88
N ASN A 258 9.66 0.46 -8.80
CA ASN A 258 8.56 -0.10 -9.61
C ASN A 258 8.57 0.42 -11.06
N LYS A 259 9.53 -0.01 -11.88
CA LYS A 259 9.66 0.41 -13.29
C LYS A 259 8.59 -0.21 -14.20
N ALA A 260 8.07 -1.39 -13.87
CA ALA A 260 7.03 -2.08 -14.61
C ALA A 260 5.64 -1.44 -14.39
N GLN A 261 5.42 -0.84 -13.22
CA GLN A 261 4.14 -0.25 -12.81
C GLN A 261 4.18 1.29 -12.74
N GLY A 262 3.12 1.91 -12.21
CA GLY A 262 3.04 3.36 -12.01
C GLY A 262 1.74 3.80 -11.35
N PRO A 263 1.61 5.08 -10.95
CA PRO A 263 2.36 6.25 -11.42
C PRO A 263 3.65 6.55 -10.63
N ALA A 264 4.79 6.00 -11.05
CA ALA A 264 6.15 6.31 -10.57
C ALA A 264 7.17 5.53 -11.44
N GLY A 265 8.23 4.93 -10.90
CA GLY A 265 9.12 4.09 -11.69
C GLY A 265 9.90 4.87 -12.75
N ALA A 266 9.81 4.43 -14.01
CA ALA A 266 10.60 4.98 -15.12
C ALA A 266 10.07 6.31 -15.73
N HIS A 267 9.19 7.03 -15.04
CA HIS A 267 8.58 8.25 -15.60
C HIS A 267 9.56 9.41 -15.73
N GLY A 268 10.55 9.52 -14.85
CA GLY A 268 11.54 10.59 -14.88
C GLY A 268 12.47 10.50 -16.07
N ARG A 269 13.02 9.31 -16.34
CA ARG A 269 13.82 9.06 -17.54
C ARG A 269 13.01 9.26 -18.83
N ARG A 270 11.76 8.80 -18.87
CA ARG A 270 10.87 9.00 -20.03
C ARG A 270 10.58 10.49 -20.26
N LEU A 271 10.40 11.26 -19.19
CA LEU A 271 10.25 12.72 -19.26
C LEU A 271 11.53 13.38 -19.80
N LYS A 272 12.69 12.99 -19.27
CA LYS A 272 14.01 13.47 -19.71
C LYS A 272 14.23 13.22 -21.21
N GLU A 273 14.01 11.98 -21.66
CA GLU A 273 14.10 11.60 -23.08
C GLU A 273 13.13 12.36 -23.98
N ARG A 274 11.89 12.57 -23.54
CA ARG A 274 10.91 13.35 -24.29
C ARG A 274 11.35 14.80 -24.44
N LEU A 275 11.79 15.45 -23.36
CA LEU A 275 12.26 16.84 -23.40
C LEU A 275 13.49 16.99 -24.32
N ALA A 276 14.43 16.05 -24.26
CA ALA A 276 15.60 16.06 -25.14
C ALA A 276 15.22 16.03 -26.63
N ARG A 277 14.23 15.19 -27.01
CA ARG A 277 13.68 15.16 -28.38
C ARG A 277 13.00 16.46 -28.80
N GLU A 278 12.49 17.24 -27.85
CA GLU A 278 11.92 18.57 -28.07
C GLU A 278 12.98 19.69 -28.04
N GLY A 279 14.27 19.37 -27.88
CA GLY A 279 15.35 20.35 -27.73
C GLY A 279 15.31 21.09 -26.38
N LYS A 280 14.67 20.49 -25.36
CA LYS A 280 14.50 21.05 -24.01
C LYS A 280 15.21 20.20 -22.96
N ARG A 281 15.44 20.79 -21.79
CA ARG A 281 15.96 20.14 -20.58
C ARG A 281 15.20 20.65 -19.37
N LEU A 282 14.95 19.79 -18.40
CA LEU A 282 14.56 20.16 -17.04
C LEU A 282 15.73 19.85 -16.10
N PRO A 283 16.55 20.85 -15.70
CA PRO A 283 17.75 20.59 -14.90
C PRO A 283 17.49 19.85 -13.58
N ALA A 284 16.30 20.02 -13.00
CA ALA A 284 15.91 19.37 -11.77
C ALA A 284 15.81 17.83 -11.86
N LEU A 285 15.75 17.25 -13.07
CA LEU A 285 15.78 15.78 -13.24
C LEU A 285 17.20 15.21 -13.17
N GLY A 286 18.25 16.03 -13.06
CA GLY A 286 19.61 15.56 -13.15
C GLY A 286 19.97 14.96 -14.52
N ASP A 287 21.13 14.31 -14.57
CA ASP A 287 21.68 13.75 -15.81
C ASP A 287 21.57 12.20 -15.86
N ASP A 288 21.60 11.52 -14.70
CA ASP A 288 21.41 10.07 -14.57
C ASP A 288 19.93 9.65 -14.70
N ASP A 289 19.66 8.43 -15.13
CA ASP A 289 18.28 7.98 -15.33
C ASP A 289 17.57 7.63 -14.01
N GLU A 290 18.27 7.00 -13.06
CA GLU A 290 17.67 6.65 -11.76
C GLU A 290 17.44 7.91 -10.93
N GLU A 291 18.38 8.86 -10.99
CA GLU A 291 18.19 10.18 -10.39
C GLU A 291 17.00 10.92 -11.01
N ALA A 292 16.82 10.85 -12.33
CA ALA A 292 15.68 11.46 -12.99
C ALA A 292 14.35 10.88 -12.51
N ASP A 293 14.28 9.55 -12.29
CA ASP A 293 13.11 8.86 -11.77
C ASP A 293 12.80 9.32 -10.33
N ARG A 294 13.80 9.37 -9.43
CA ARG A 294 13.64 9.86 -8.05
C ARG A 294 13.22 11.33 -8.00
N GLN A 295 13.84 12.19 -8.82
CA GLN A 295 13.50 13.62 -8.87
C GLN A 295 12.11 13.87 -9.46
N TYR A 296 11.69 13.07 -10.44
CA TYR A 296 10.32 13.13 -10.95
C TYR A 296 9.31 12.89 -9.83
N ILE A 297 9.55 11.89 -8.98
CA ILE A 297 8.69 11.60 -7.83
C ILE A 297 8.70 12.77 -6.84
N ARG A 298 9.86 13.35 -6.52
CA ARG A 298 9.94 14.51 -5.62
C ARG A 298 9.19 15.74 -6.13
N LEU A 299 9.27 15.99 -7.43
CA LEU A 299 8.62 17.14 -8.07
C LEU A 299 7.12 16.97 -8.21
N PHE A 300 6.65 15.76 -8.53
CA PHE A 300 5.28 15.53 -9.00
C PHE A 300 4.51 14.48 -8.21
N GLY A 301 5.19 13.50 -7.60
CA GLY A 301 4.59 12.34 -6.94
C GLY A 301 4.28 12.51 -5.45
N LEU A 302 4.81 13.54 -4.78
CA LEU A 302 4.67 13.68 -3.32
C LEU A 302 3.51 14.58 -2.84
N GLN A 303 2.74 15.17 -3.76
CA GLN A 303 1.73 16.19 -3.43
C GLN A 303 0.64 15.68 -2.48
N GLU A 304 0.24 14.42 -2.61
CA GLU A 304 -0.82 13.88 -1.77
C GLU A 304 -0.38 13.74 -0.31
N TYR A 305 0.85 13.28 -0.06
CA TYR A 305 1.40 13.19 1.29
C TYR A 305 1.58 14.57 1.95
N GLN A 306 1.86 15.61 1.16
CA GLN A 306 1.89 16.99 1.64
C GLN A 306 0.49 17.47 2.04
N ARG A 307 -0.54 17.13 1.25
CA ARG A 307 -1.94 17.47 1.56
C ARG A 307 -2.41 16.79 2.84
N ILE A 308 -2.10 15.50 3.01
CA ILE A 308 -2.43 14.76 4.23
C ILE A 308 -1.75 15.37 5.45
N GLY A 309 -0.48 15.80 5.33
CA GLY A 309 0.28 16.36 6.44
C GLY A 309 -0.09 17.79 6.84
N ALA A 310 -0.50 18.62 5.87
CA ALA A 310 -0.70 20.05 6.08
C ALA A 310 -1.69 20.42 7.22
N PRO A 311 -2.87 19.76 7.37
CA PRO A 311 -3.78 20.02 8.48
C PRO A 311 -3.18 19.75 9.86
N TYR A 312 -2.14 18.92 9.95
CA TYR A 312 -1.47 18.50 11.17
C TYR A 312 -0.10 19.20 11.37
N GLY A 313 0.24 20.16 10.50
CA GLY A 313 1.53 20.86 10.56
C GLY A 313 2.73 20.00 10.14
N LEU A 314 2.49 18.92 9.39
CA LEU A 314 3.52 17.99 8.92
C LEU A 314 3.89 18.27 7.47
N ALA A 315 5.17 18.06 7.12
CA ALA A 315 5.64 18.25 5.75
C ALA A 315 5.13 17.14 4.80
N TYR A 316 5.12 15.89 5.28
CA TYR A 316 4.63 14.73 4.56
C TYR A 316 3.99 13.77 5.56
N ALA A 317 2.82 13.24 5.24
CA ALA A 317 2.16 12.26 6.09
C ALA A 317 1.40 11.19 5.29
N GLU A 318 1.19 10.04 5.93
CA GLU A 318 0.32 8.96 5.47
C GLU A 318 -0.83 8.78 6.47
N ALA A 319 -2.04 8.50 5.97
CA ALA A 319 -3.24 8.38 6.80
C ALA A 319 -3.73 6.93 6.87
N PHE A 320 -4.09 6.50 8.08
CA PHE A 320 -4.50 5.13 8.38
C PHE A 320 -5.73 5.09 9.28
N TYR A 321 -6.57 4.08 9.06
CA TYR A 321 -7.46 3.62 10.11
C TYR A 321 -6.74 2.55 10.93
N TYR A 322 -6.27 2.95 12.11
CA TYR A 322 -5.58 2.10 13.05
C TYR A 322 -6.57 1.42 14.02
N MET A 323 -6.44 0.11 14.14
CA MET A 323 -7.16 -0.68 15.14
C MET A 323 -6.17 -1.13 16.23
N PRO A 324 -6.28 -0.61 17.46
CA PRO A 324 -5.40 -0.98 18.55
C PRO A 324 -5.72 -2.39 19.10
N PRO A 325 -4.84 -2.93 19.97
CA PRO A 325 -5.05 -4.21 20.61
C PRO A 325 -6.34 -4.24 21.44
N GLY A 326 -6.97 -5.41 21.51
CA GLY A 326 -8.19 -5.64 22.31
C GLY A 326 -9.49 -5.52 21.51
N GLY A 327 -9.50 -4.80 20.38
CA GLY A 327 -10.67 -4.63 19.53
C GLY A 327 -11.85 -3.94 20.24
N THR A 328 -12.74 -3.33 19.49
CA THR A 328 -13.96 -2.69 20.04
C THR A 328 -15.14 -3.64 19.93
N PHE A 329 -15.02 -4.87 20.45
CA PHE A 329 -16.17 -5.78 20.45
C PHE A 329 -17.19 -5.29 21.48
N THR A 330 -18.45 -5.17 21.08
CA THR A 330 -19.52 -4.72 21.97
C THR A 330 -19.57 -5.59 23.23
N GLY A 331 -19.45 -4.96 24.40
CA GLY A 331 -19.43 -5.65 25.69
C GLY A 331 -18.02 -6.00 26.22
N ALA A 332 -16.95 -5.72 25.48
CA ALA A 332 -15.59 -5.77 26.01
C ALA A 332 -15.26 -4.44 26.73
N MET A 333 -14.68 -4.55 27.93
CA MET A 333 -14.01 -3.41 28.60
C MET A 333 -12.54 -3.40 28.21
N SER A 334 -11.90 -2.23 28.22
CA SER A 334 -10.46 -2.19 28.00
C SER A 334 -9.74 -2.92 29.13
N GLY A 335 -8.60 -3.55 28.81
CA GLY A 335 -7.78 -4.19 29.85
C GLY A 335 -7.37 -3.21 30.95
N ALA A 336 -7.13 -1.94 30.59
CA ALA A 336 -6.82 -0.89 31.57
C ALA A 336 -7.99 -0.63 32.53
N ASP A 337 -9.23 -0.59 32.03
CA ASP A 337 -10.41 -0.40 32.88
C ASP A 337 -10.64 -1.61 33.79
N ILE A 338 -10.40 -2.83 33.27
CA ILE A 338 -10.48 -4.07 34.04
C ILE A 338 -9.42 -4.06 35.16
N GLU A 339 -8.17 -3.78 34.85
CA GLU A 339 -7.08 -3.71 35.83
C GLU A 339 -7.31 -2.59 36.86
N ALA A 340 -7.80 -1.43 36.43
CA ALA A 340 -8.16 -0.35 37.34
C ALA A 340 -9.30 -0.75 38.30
N TYR A 341 -10.28 -1.52 37.80
CA TYR A 341 -11.34 -2.07 38.63
C TYR A 341 -10.79 -3.13 39.60
N ILE A 342 -9.98 -4.08 39.13
CA ILE A 342 -9.36 -5.12 39.96
C ILE A 342 -8.51 -4.48 41.05
N ALA A 343 -7.62 -3.55 40.71
CA ALA A 343 -6.74 -2.87 41.67
C ALA A 343 -7.52 -2.15 42.79
N LYS A 344 -8.75 -1.71 42.51
CA LYS A 344 -9.60 -1.01 43.47
C LYS A 344 -10.48 -1.96 44.30
N HIS A 345 -10.81 -3.13 43.77
CA HIS A 345 -11.89 -3.97 44.31
C HIS A 345 -11.48 -5.41 44.65
N ALA A 346 -10.28 -5.86 44.27
CA ALA A 346 -9.80 -7.19 44.62
C ALA A 346 -9.46 -7.26 46.12
N GLU A 347 -9.86 -8.36 46.76
CA GLU A 347 -9.57 -8.68 48.15
C GLU A 347 -8.74 -9.98 48.21
N ASP A 348 -7.91 -10.14 49.24
CA ASP A 348 -7.15 -11.36 49.45
C ASP A 348 -8.08 -12.55 49.72
N LEU A 349 -7.71 -13.72 49.18
CA LEU A 349 -8.42 -14.96 49.50
C LEU A 349 -8.22 -15.31 50.98
N PRO A 350 -9.26 -15.88 51.63
CA PRO A 350 -9.26 -16.17 53.07
C PRO A 350 -8.24 -17.22 53.51
#